data_AF-A0A658Z0R1-F1
#
_entry.id   AF-A0A658Z0R1-F1
#
_cell.length_a   1.000
_cell.length_b   1.000
_cell.length_c   1.000
_cell.angle_alpha   90.00
_cell.angle_beta   90.00
_cell.angle_gamma   90.00
#
_symmetry.space_group_name_H-M   'P 1'
#
loop_
_entity.id
_entity.type
_entity.pdbx_description
1 polymer ?
#
loop_
_entity_poly.entity_id
_entity_poly.type
_entity_poly.pdbx_seq_one_letter_code
_entity_poly.pdbx_strand_id
1 'polypeptide(L)'
;MSDDPTLQWGVYDTVTKTFFSLSKEASAATFSPLIHLKDLTVQRNGYLYATIYSTKRPIAAIVATSYQRLITHFYNHLIFALPAGILGSLVLLLLWLRIRQNYLSPKRKLQRALEKHQLCLYYQPIIDIKTEKCIGAEALLRWPGEQGQIMNPAEFIPLAEKEGMIEQITDYVIDNVFRDLGAYLATHADRYVSINLSASDFHTSRLIARINQKTEQYAVRPQQIKFEVTEHAFLDVEKMTPIILAFRQAGYEVAIDDFGIGYSNLHNLKSLNVDILKIDKSFVETLTTHKTSHLIAEHIIELAHSLGLKTIAEGVETEEQVNWLRKRGVRYCQGWFFAKAMPPQVFMQWMEQLPARELTRGQ
;
A
#
# COMPACT_ATOMS: atom_id res chain seq x y z
N MET A 1 -56.80 32.79 -7.46
CA MET A 1 -56.55 34.06 -8.17
C MET A 1 -55.06 34.34 -8.06
N SER A 2 -54.42 34.82 -9.12
CA SER A 2 -52.97 35.07 -9.09
C SER A 2 -52.62 36.15 -8.06
N ASP A 3 -51.54 35.97 -7.29
CA ASP A 3 -51.00 36.98 -6.36
C ASP A 3 -50.22 38.09 -7.11
N ASP A 4 -50.55 38.30 -8.38
CA ASP A 4 -49.91 39.27 -9.25
C ASP A 4 -50.78 40.52 -9.45
N PRO A 5 -50.57 41.59 -8.65
CA PRO A 5 -51.22 42.89 -8.82
C PRO A 5 -50.84 43.64 -10.11
N THR A 6 -50.03 43.06 -11.00
CA THR A 6 -49.75 43.63 -12.33
C THR A 6 -50.31 42.76 -13.46
N LEU A 7 -51.02 41.68 -13.11
CA LEU A 7 -51.60 40.75 -14.06
C LEU A 7 -52.81 41.40 -14.72
N GLN A 8 -52.68 41.67 -16.00
CA GLN A 8 -53.76 42.14 -16.83
C GLN A 8 -54.21 41.00 -17.73
N TRP A 9 -55.52 40.84 -17.91
CA TRP A 9 -56.04 39.84 -18.83
C TRP A 9 -57.27 40.36 -19.57
N GLY A 10 -57.49 39.83 -20.76
CA GLY A 10 -58.66 40.10 -21.57
C GLY A 10 -59.06 38.86 -22.36
N VAL A 11 -60.37 38.64 -22.51
CA VAL A 11 -60.91 37.61 -23.39
C VAL A 11 -61.67 38.30 -24.51
N TYR A 12 -61.37 37.96 -25.76
CA TYR A 12 -61.95 38.59 -26.94
C TYR A 12 -62.39 37.57 -27.99
N ASP A 13 -63.31 38.01 -28.85
CA ASP A 13 -63.79 37.23 -29.98
C ASP A 13 -62.77 37.29 -31.12
N THR A 14 -62.34 36.13 -31.64
CA THR A 14 -61.33 36.10 -32.70
C THR A 14 -61.86 36.57 -34.06
N VAL A 15 -63.18 36.60 -34.25
CA VAL A 15 -63.86 37.03 -35.48
C VAL A 15 -64.15 38.53 -35.44
N THR A 16 -64.80 39.02 -34.38
CA THR A 16 -65.17 40.45 -34.28
C THR A 16 -64.08 41.32 -33.66
N LYS A 17 -63.06 40.70 -33.03
CA LYS A 17 -61.95 41.36 -32.33
C LYS A 17 -62.38 42.24 -31.15
N THR A 18 -63.57 42.01 -30.61
CA THR A 18 -64.11 42.74 -29.47
C THR A 18 -63.86 41.99 -28.16
N PHE A 19 -63.43 42.70 -27.11
CA PHE A 19 -63.26 42.12 -25.77
C PHE A 19 -64.62 41.87 -25.11
N PHE A 20 -64.82 40.64 -24.63
CA PHE A 20 -65.96 40.25 -23.79
C PHE A 20 -65.76 40.64 -22.33
N SER A 21 -64.52 40.52 -21.85
CA SER A 21 -64.17 40.76 -20.46
C SER A 21 -62.72 41.19 -20.37
N LEU A 22 -62.46 42.13 -19.46
CA LEU A 22 -61.14 42.68 -19.15
C LEU A 22 -60.94 42.68 -17.63
N SER A 23 -59.71 42.44 -17.17
CA SER A 23 -59.33 42.67 -15.79
C SER A 23 -59.40 44.16 -15.45
N LYS A 24 -59.56 44.51 -14.16
CA LYS A 24 -59.71 45.91 -13.70
C LYS A 24 -58.59 46.86 -14.15
N GLU A 25 -57.38 46.34 -14.33
CA GLU A 25 -56.20 47.13 -14.72
C GLU A 25 -55.90 47.05 -16.23
N ALA A 26 -56.69 46.29 -17.00
CA ALA A 26 -56.53 46.17 -18.44
C ALA A 26 -57.36 47.23 -19.19
N SER A 27 -56.80 47.77 -20.27
CA SER A 27 -57.51 48.65 -21.20
C SER A 27 -57.59 48.03 -22.58
N ALA A 28 -58.78 48.09 -23.21
CA ALA A 28 -58.98 47.66 -24.59
C ALA A 28 -58.06 48.40 -25.58
N ALA A 29 -57.66 49.64 -25.27
CA ALA A 29 -56.74 50.42 -26.09
C ALA A 29 -55.31 49.84 -26.08
N THR A 30 -54.89 49.21 -24.98
CA THR A 30 -53.55 48.60 -24.82
C THR A 30 -53.47 47.23 -25.51
N PHE A 31 -54.54 46.44 -25.45
CA PHE A 31 -54.55 45.08 -26.03
C PHE A 31 -54.99 45.02 -27.50
N SER A 32 -55.85 45.93 -27.98
CA SER A 32 -56.33 45.91 -29.38
C SER A 32 -55.20 45.90 -30.43
N PRO A 33 -54.10 46.67 -30.28
CA PRO A 33 -52.97 46.61 -31.22
C PRO A 33 -52.23 45.27 -31.23
N LEU A 34 -52.34 44.48 -30.15
CA LEU A 34 -51.63 43.21 -29.98
C LEU A 34 -52.41 42.01 -30.56
N ILE A 35 -53.74 42.13 -30.73
CA ILE A 35 -54.59 41.11 -31.37
C ILE A 35 -54.14 40.82 -32.82
N HIS A 36 -53.54 41.80 -33.48
CA HIS A 36 -53.11 41.69 -34.88
C HIS A 36 -51.74 41.02 -35.06
N LEU A 37 -50.98 40.84 -33.97
CA LEU A 37 -49.70 40.14 -34.01
C LEU A 37 -49.97 38.64 -33.97
N LYS A 38 -49.42 37.88 -34.94
CA LYS A 38 -49.56 36.42 -34.98
C LYS A 38 -48.72 35.69 -33.93
N ASP A 39 -47.84 36.40 -33.25
CA ASP A 39 -46.93 35.82 -32.27
C ASP A 39 -47.67 35.50 -30.97
N LEU A 40 -47.51 34.27 -30.50
CA LEU A 40 -48.13 33.79 -29.26
C LEU A 40 -47.59 34.51 -28.01
N THR A 41 -46.40 35.10 -28.10
CA THR A 41 -45.78 35.88 -27.03
C THR A 41 -45.08 37.12 -27.58
N VAL A 42 -45.38 38.29 -27.05
CA VAL A 42 -44.79 39.57 -27.46
C VAL A 42 -44.35 40.35 -26.23
N GLN A 43 -43.14 40.90 -26.26
CA GLN A 43 -42.66 41.82 -25.22
C GLN A 43 -42.79 43.27 -25.68
N ARG A 44 -43.48 44.11 -24.89
CA ARG A 44 -43.65 45.53 -25.22
C ARG A 44 -43.85 46.39 -23.97
N ASN A 45 -43.19 47.55 -23.91
CA ASN A 45 -43.35 48.55 -22.83
C ASN A 45 -43.17 47.97 -21.42
N GLY A 46 -42.26 47.01 -21.23
CA GLY A 46 -42.00 46.38 -19.92
C GLY A 46 -42.99 45.28 -19.52
N TYR A 47 -43.93 44.90 -20.39
CA TYR A 47 -44.85 43.79 -20.17
C TYR A 47 -44.60 42.66 -21.17
N LEU A 48 -44.76 41.42 -20.71
CA LEU A 48 -44.81 40.23 -21.55
C LEU A 48 -46.28 39.85 -21.75
N TYR A 49 -46.71 39.83 -23.00
CA TYR A 49 -48.06 39.46 -23.39
C TYR A 49 -48.03 38.04 -23.96
N ALA A 50 -48.95 37.20 -23.53
CA ALA A 50 -49.17 35.87 -24.07
C ALA A 50 -50.63 35.74 -24.52
N THR A 51 -50.84 35.27 -25.75
CA THR A 51 -52.18 35.05 -26.30
C THR A 51 -52.42 33.57 -26.51
N ILE A 52 -53.53 33.07 -25.98
CA ILE A 52 -53.96 31.68 -26.11
C ILE A 52 -55.29 31.66 -26.85
N TYR A 53 -55.36 30.86 -27.92
CA TYR A 53 -56.54 30.69 -28.74
C TYR A 53 -57.30 29.42 -28.33
N SER A 54 -58.63 29.48 -28.28
CA SER A 54 -59.43 28.28 -28.07
C SER A 54 -59.46 27.44 -29.35
N THR A 55 -59.26 26.13 -29.20
CA THR A 55 -59.31 25.18 -30.32
C THR A 55 -60.74 24.82 -30.74
N LYS A 56 -61.75 25.18 -29.94
CA LYS A 56 -63.15 24.77 -30.13
C LYS A 56 -64.13 25.92 -30.34
N ARG A 57 -63.76 27.15 -30.00
CA ARG A 57 -64.63 28.33 -30.06
C ARG A 57 -63.84 29.53 -30.60
N PRO A 58 -64.47 30.50 -31.27
CA PRO A 58 -63.80 31.68 -31.82
C PRO A 58 -63.47 32.70 -30.70
N ILE A 59 -62.75 32.26 -29.68
CA ILE A 59 -62.37 33.07 -28.52
C ILE A 59 -60.87 32.94 -28.26
N ALA A 60 -60.26 34.03 -27.83
CA ALA A 60 -58.88 34.06 -27.39
C ALA A 60 -58.74 34.82 -26.08
N ALA A 61 -57.81 34.38 -25.25
CA ALA A 61 -57.42 35.07 -24.02
C ALA A 61 -56.03 35.67 -24.21
N ILE A 62 -55.88 36.95 -23.91
CA ILE A 62 -54.58 37.63 -23.81
C ILE A 62 -54.30 37.90 -22.33
N VAL A 63 -53.09 37.59 -21.90
CA VAL A 63 -52.61 37.83 -20.54
C VAL A 63 -51.33 38.62 -20.63
N ALA A 64 -51.19 39.65 -19.80
CA ALA A 64 -49.99 40.47 -19.68
C ALA A 64 -49.50 40.46 -18.23
N THR A 65 -48.19 40.32 -18.05
CA THR A 65 -47.53 40.47 -16.74
C THR A 65 -46.26 41.30 -16.91
N SER A 66 -45.83 41.95 -15.81
CA SER A 66 -44.62 42.76 -15.81
C SER A 66 -43.37 41.90 -16.07
N TYR A 67 -42.60 42.27 -17.09
CA TYR A 67 -41.33 41.63 -17.42
C TYR A 67 -40.31 41.78 -16.30
N GLN A 68 -40.31 42.94 -15.62
CA GLN A 68 -39.42 43.20 -14.48
C GLN A 68 -39.71 42.26 -13.31
N ARG A 69 -40.98 41.96 -13.03
CA ARG A 69 -41.37 41.01 -11.98
C ARG A 69 -40.90 39.58 -12.30
N LEU A 70 -41.09 39.14 -13.54
CA LEU A 70 -40.68 37.81 -13.98
C LEU A 70 -39.16 37.63 -13.82
N ILE A 71 -38.40 38.67 -14.16
CA ILE A 71 -36.96 38.76 -13.93
C ILE A 71 -36.62 38.78 -12.43
N THR A 72 -37.26 39.60 -11.61
CA THR A 72 -36.96 39.71 -10.17
C THR A 72 -37.25 38.40 -9.43
N HIS A 73 -38.35 37.71 -9.74
CA HIS A 73 -38.62 36.39 -9.17
C HIS A 73 -37.56 35.38 -9.60
N PHE A 74 -37.16 35.38 -10.87
CA PHE A 74 -36.10 34.49 -11.36
C PHE A 74 -34.77 34.75 -10.63
N TYR A 75 -34.33 36.02 -10.53
CA TYR A 75 -33.11 36.38 -9.81
C TYR A 75 -33.17 36.03 -8.32
N ASN A 76 -34.30 36.25 -7.65
CA ASN A 76 -34.45 35.88 -6.24
C ASN A 76 -34.28 34.37 -6.02
N HIS A 77 -34.90 33.53 -6.86
CA HIS A 77 -34.68 32.09 -6.79
C HIS A 77 -33.21 31.71 -7.06
N LEU A 78 -32.56 32.40 -7.99
CA LEU A 78 -31.17 32.15 -8.38
C LEU A 78 -30.18 32.55 -7.27
N ILE A 79 -30.43 33.66 -6.58
CA ILE A 79 -29.61 34.16 -5.45
C ILE A 79 -29.61 33.18 -4.28
N PHE A 80 -30.68 32.41 -4.06
CA PHE A 80 -30.71 31.37 -3.02
C PHE A 80 -30.24 30.00 -3.53
N ALA A 81 -30.60 29.64 -4.77
CA ALA A 81 -30.26 28.34 -5.34
C ALA A 81 -28.77 28.19 -5.66
N LEU A 82 -28.10 29.24 -6.15
CA LEU A 82 -26.68 29.17 -6.48
C LEU A 82 -25.79 28.96 -5.25
N PRO A 83 -25.88 29.74 -4.17
CA PRO A 83 -25.08 29.49 -2.97
C PRO A 83 -25.39 28.13 -2.36
N ALA A 84 -26.66 27.72 -2.30
CA ALA A 84 -27.04 26.41 -1.79
C ALA A 84 -26.43 25.27 -2.63
N GLY A 85 -26.45 25.40 -3.96
CA GLY A 85 -25.82 24.45 -4.88
C GLY A 85 -24.30 24.40 -4.75
N ILE A 86 -23.64 25.56 -4.63
CA ILE A 86 -22.20 25.65 -4.39
C ILE A 86 -21.84 24.99 -3.06
N LEU A 87 -22.59 25.28 -2.00
CA LEU A 87 -22.35 24.77 -0.66
C LEU A 87 -22.58 23.25 -0.60
N GLY A 88 -23.64 22.74 -1.24
CA GLY A 88 -23.87 21.31 -1.41
C GLY A 88 -22.77 20.61 -2.21
N SER A 89 -22.33 21.21 -3.32
CA SER A 89 -21.22 20.69 -4.13
C SER A 89 -19.91 20.67 -3.34
N LEU A 90 -19.63 21.71 -2.56
CA LEU A 90 -18.44 21.81 -1.72
C LEU A 90 -18.45 20.75 -0.60
N VAL A 91 -19.61 20.49 0.01
CA VAL A 91 -19.78 19.39 0.98
C VAL A 91 -19.53 18.04 0.32
N LEU A 92 -20.10 17.78 -0.87
CA LEU A 92 -19.87 16.53 -1.60
C LEU A 92 -18.39 16.36 -2.00
N LEU A 93 -17.74 17.44 -2.44
CA LEU A 93 -16.31 17.44 -2.76
C LEU A 93 -15.47 17.13 -1.51
N LEU A 94 -15.75 17.77 -0.37
CA LEU A 94 -15.05 17.52 0.89
C LEU A 94 -15.27 16.09 1.39
N LEU A 95 -16.50 15.56 1.29
CA LEU A 95 -16.80 14.17 1.61
C LEU A 95 -16.04 13.22 0.68
N TRP A 96 -16.04 13.47 -0.62
CA TRP A 96 -15.30 12.68 -1.59
C TRP A 96 -13.79 12.72 -1.33
N LEU A 97 -13.22 13.88 -1.05
CA LEU A 97 -11.82 14.05 -0.69
C LEU A 97 -11.47 13.30 0.60
N ARG A 98 -12.31 13.40 1.64
CA ARG A 98 -12.11 12.70 2.92
C ARG A 98 -12.20 11.20 2.76
N ILE A 99 -13.18 10.72 1.99
CA ILE A 99 -13.36 9.31 1.66
C ILE A 99 -12.14 8.81 0.87
N ARG A 100 -11.70 9.54 -0.15
CA ARG A 100 -10.53 9.21 -0.96
C ARG A 100 -9.25 9.17 -0.13
N GLN A 101 -9.01 10.16 0.73
CA GLN A 101 -7.86 10.16 1.65
C GLN A 101 -7.91 8.97 2.60
N ASN A 102 -9.09 8.62 3.10
CA ASN A 102 -9.28 7.45 3.95
C ASN A 102 -9.00 6.13 3.22
N TYR A 103 -9.54 5.93 2.02
CA TYR A 103 -9.31 4.73 1.21
C TYR A 103 -7.86 4.59 0.73
N LEU A 104 -7.16 5.71 0.57
CA LEU A 104 -5.75 5.76 0.18
C LEU A 104 -4.79 5.79 1.37
N SER A 105 -5.28 5.74 2.61
CA SER A 105 -4.40 5.70 3.78
C SER A 105 -3.46 4.48 3.65
N PRO A 106 -2.14 4.68 3.81
CA PRO A 106 -1.17 3.60 3.66
C PRO A 106 -1.49 2.38 4.54
N LYS A 107 -1.98 2.61 5.76
CA LYS A 107 -2.50 1.58 6.67
C LYS A 107 -3.58 0.71 6.04
N ARG A 108 -4.69 1.32 5.57
CA ARG A 108 -5.80 0.55 4.95
C ARG A 108 -5.37 -0.14 3.67
N LYS A 109 -4.44 0.46 2.90
CA LYS A 109 -3.87 -0.17 1.71
C LYS A 109 -3.13 -1.46 2.08
N LEU A 110 -2.26 -1.41 3.09
CA LEU A 110 -1.51 -2.57 3.60
C LEU A 110 -2.44 -3.64 4.19
N GLN A 111 -3.45 -3.22 4.96
CA GLN A 111 -4.42 -4.15 5.57
C GLN A 111 -5.19 -4.90 4.49
N ARG A 112 -5.70 -4.18 3.47
CA ARG A 112 -6.38 -4.79 2.33
C ARG A 112 -5.46 -5.72 1.54
N ALA A 113 -4.17 -5.39 1.44
CA ALA A 113 -3.21 -6.25 0.75
C ALA A 113 -2.99 -7.57 1.49
N LEU A 114 -2.90 -7.53 2.83
CA LEU A 114 -2.85 -8.74 3.67
C LEU A 114 -4.12 -9.58 3.53
N GLU A 115 -5.30 -8.96 3.67
CA GLU A 115 -6.60 -9.64 3.56
C GLU A 115 -6.83 -10.26 2.17
N LYS A 116 -6.35 -9.60 1.11
CA LYS A 116 -6.48 -10.06 -0.28
C LYS A 116 -5.31 -10.90 -0.78
N HIS A 117 -4.38 -11.29 0.09
CA HIS A 117 -3.18 -12.06 -0.26
C HIS A 117 -2.40 -11.45 -1.44
N GLN A 118 -2.27 -10.12 -1.46
CA GLN A 118 -1.55 -9.38 -2.52
C GLN A 118 -0.04 -9.28 -2.27
N LEU A 119 0.42 -9.63 -1.07
CA LEU A 119 1.84 -9.78 -0.77
C LEU A 119 2.29 -11.21 -1.08
N CYS A 120 3.56 -11.37 -1.42
CA CYS A 120 4.14 -12.69 -1.65
C CYS A 120 5.55 -12.76 -1.10
N LEU A 121 6.04 -13.98 -0.90
CA LEU A 121 7.41 -14.23 -0.46
C LEU A 121 8.29 -14.53 -1.66
N TYR A 122 9.47 -13.93 -1.66
CA TYR A 122 10.58 -14.28 -2.53
C TYR A 122 11.68 -14.85 -1.64
N TYR A 123 12.41 -15.83 -2.14
CA TYR A 123 13.42 -16.56 -1.38
C TYR A 123 14.79 -16.27 -1.98
N GLN A 124 15.70 -15.71 -1.18
CA GLN A 124 17.07 -15.42 -1.60
C GLN A 124 18.01 -16.53 -1.12
N PRO A 125 18.72 -17.23 -2.02
CA PRO A 125 19.60 -18.33 -1.63
C PRO A 125 20.75 -17.91 -0.71
N ILE A 126 21.03 -18.76 0.27
CA ILE A 126 22.18 -18.66 1.16
C ILE A 126 23.12 -19.84 0.88
N ILE A 127 24.35 -19.53 0.51
CA ILE A 127 25.34 -20.49 0.00
C ILE A 127 26.41 -20.75 1.06
N ASP A 128 26.74 -22.01 1.29
CA ASP A 128 27.95 -22.38 2.04
C ASP A 128 29.17 -22.12 1.16
N ILE A 129 30.03 -21.20 1.60
CA ILE A 129 31.12 -20.68 0.76
C ILE A 129 32.21 -21.71 0.46
N LYS A 130 32.29 -22.78 1.28
CA LYS A 130 33.27 -23.85 1.13
C LYS A 130 32.79 -24.91 0.17
N THR A 131 31.54 -25.32 0.31
CA THR A 131 30.95 -26.37 -0.52
C THR A 131 30.30 -25.85 -1.80
N GLU A 132 30.07 -24.53 -1.88
CA GLU A 132 29.33 -23.84 -2.94
C GLU A 132 27.89 -24.36 -3.11
N LYS A 133 27.37 -25.05 -2.10
CA LYS A 133 26.00 -25.56 -2.07
C LYS A 133 25.08 -24.56 -1.39
N CYS A 134 23.88 -24.41 -1.94
CA CYS A 134 22.82 -23.67 -1.26
C CYS A 134 22.34 -24.46 -0.04
N ILE A 135 22.38 -23.86 1.14
CA ILE A 135 22.04 -24.49 2.42
C ILE A 135 20.72 -23.95 2.99
N GLY A 136 20.17 -22.90 2.40
CA GLY A 136 18.89 -22.34 2.80
C GLY A 136 18.53 -21.10 2.01
N ALA A 137 17.51 -20.38 2.47
CA ALA A 137 17.14 -19.10 1.89
C ALA A 137 16.61 -18.12 2.92
N GLU A 138 16.75 -16.84 2.63
CA GLU A 138 16.06 -15.77 3.35
C GLU A 138 14.68 -15.53 2.72
N ALA A 139 13.63 -15.57 3.55
CA ALA A 139 12.27 -15.25 3.14
C ALA A 139 12.05 -13.73 3.17
N LEU A 140 11.86 -13.17 1.98
CA LEU A 140 11.77 -11.75 1.74
C LEU A 140 10.38 -11.38 1.24
N LEU A 141 9.64 -10.63 2.06
CA LEU A 141 8.31 -10.16 1.71
C LEU A 141 8.37 -9.15 0.56
N ARG A 142 7.44 -9.28 -0.39
CA ARG A 142 7.32 -8.43 -1.56
C ARG A 142 5.86 -8.04 -1.76
N TRP A 143 5.65 -6.82 -2.25
CA TRP A 143 4.33 -6.34 -2.64
C TRP A 143 4.31 -6.03 -4.14
N PRO A 144 4.09 -7.05 -4.99
CA PRO A 144 4.08 -6.87 -6.44
C PRO A 144 2.82 -6.13 -6.91
N GLY A 145 2.94 -5.43 -8.03
CA GLY A 145 1.85 -4.80 -8.77
C GLY A 145 2.08 -4.93 -10.28
N GLU A 146 1.10 -4.52 -11.08
CA GLU A 146 1.11 -4.72 -12.54
C GLU A 146 2.28 -4.02 -13.25
N GLN A 147 2.74 -2.87 -12.73
CA GLN A 147 3.82 -2.06 -13.33
C GLN A 147 5.12 -2.09 -12.51
N GLY A 148 5.25 -3.00 -11.54
CA GLY A 148 6.37 -3.05 -10.60
C GLY A 148 5.90 -3.19 -9.15
N GLN A 149 6.81 -3.03 -8.19
CA GLN A 149 6.45 -3.11 -6.77
C GLN A 149 5.50 -1.97 -6.37
N ILE A 150 4.43 -2.31 -5.65
CA ILE A 150 3.45 -1.35 -5.13
C ILE A 150 4.04 -0.51 -4.00
N MET A 151 4.92 -1.10 -3.19
CA MET A 151 5.64 -0.46 -2.09
C MET A 151 6.87 -1.32 -1.72
N ASN A 152 8.00 -0.68 -1.41
CA ASN A 152 9.21 -1.39 -1.01
C ASN A 152 9.10 -1.85 0.46
N PRO A 153 9.60 -3.04 0.85
CA PRO A 153 9.72 -3.44 2.27
C PRO A 153 10.32 -2.38 3.18
N ALA A 154 11.34 -1.64 2.72
CA ALA A 154 11.94 -0.54 3.48
C ALA A 154 10.96 0.61 3.78
N GLU A 155 9.85 0.70 3.05
CA GLU A 155 8.79 1.69 3.27
C GLU A 155 7.62 1.12 4.07
N PHE A 156 7.15 -0.09 3.73
CA PHE A 156 5.93 -0.63 4.36
C PHE A 156 6.18 -1.33 5.70
N ILE A 157 7.39 -1.81 5.98
CA ILE A 157 7.72 -2.41 7.29
C ILE A 157 7.71 -1.34 8.39
N PRO A 158 8.40 -0.19 8.27
CA PRO A 158 8.30 0.88 9.28
C PRO A 158 6.87 1.43 9.43
N LEU A 159 6.12 1.49 8.33
CA LEU A 159 4.69 1.83 8.37
C LEU A 159 3.89 0.82 9.19
N ALA A 160 4.12 -0.47 8.98
CA ALA A 160 3.42 -1.54 9.70
C ALA A 160 3.73 -1.50 11.20
N GLU A 161 4.98 -1.27 11.58
CA GLU A 161 5.39 -1.09 12.98
C GLU A 161 4.67 0.10 13.62
N LYS A 162 4.72 1.27 12.97
CA LYS A 162 4.06 2.49 13.46
C LYS A 162 2.55 2.32 13.62
N GLU A 163 1.93 1.54 12.74
CA GLU A 163 0.48 1.35 12.70
C GLU A 163 -0.02 0.13 13.51
N GLY A 164 0.89 -0.60 14.18
CA GLY A 164 0.58 -1.77 14.99
C GLY A 164 0.18 -3.01 14.18
N MET A 165 0.65 -3.11 12.95
CA MET A 165 0.31 -4.19 12.01
C MET A 165 1.43 -5.22 11.81
N ILE A 166 2.60 -5.00 12.40
CA ILE A 166 3.78 -5.83 12.19
C ILE A 166 3.55 -7.29 12.60
N GLU A 167 2.80 -7.52 13.69
CA GLU A 167 2.42 -8.86 14.13
C GLU A 167 1.63 -9.63 13.07
N GLN A 168 0.71 -8.96 12.37
CA GLN A 168 -0.09 -9.55 11.30
C GLN A 168 0.76 -9.84 10.06
N ILE A 169 1.75 -8.99 9.77
CA ILE A 169 2.72 -9.24 8.71
C ILE A 169 3.57 -10.46 9.04
N THR A 170 4.09 -10.54 10.25
CA THR A 170 4.90 -11.68 10.70
C THR A 170 4.10 -12.98 10.62
N ASP A 171 2.85 -12.96 11.06
CA ASP A 171 1.95 -14.12 10.94
C ASP A 171 1.68 -14.52 9.50
N TYR A 172 1.50 -13.53 8.61
CA TYR A 172 1.38 -13.73 7.18
C TYR A 172 2.64 -14.39 6.62
N VAL A 173 3.83 -13.85 6.92
CA VAL A 173 5.11 -14.39 6.46
C VAL A 173 5.27 -15.85 6.92
N ILE A 174 5.05 -16.14 8.20
CA ILE A 174 5.15 -17.51 8.74
C ILE A 174 4.19 -18.45 7.98
N ASP A 175 2.92 -18.08 7.84
CA ASP A 175 1.94 -18.92 7.12
C ASP A 175 2.36 -19.18 5.68
N ASN A 176 2.88 -18.17 4.99
CA ASN A 176 3.31 -18.28 3.60
C ASN A 176 4.59 -19.13 3.49
N VAL A 177 5.57 -18.99 4.40
CA VAL A 177 6.80 -19.82 4.40
C VAL A 177 6.46 -21.30 4.50
N PHE A 178 5.62 -21.69 5.46
CA PHE A 178 5.22 -23.09 5.62
C PHE A 178 4.39 -23.59 4.45
N ARG A 179 3.48 -22.76 3.91
CA ARG A 179 2.71 -23.12 2.73
C ARG A 179 3.59 -23.30 1.48
N ASP A 180 4.58 -22.43 1.31
CA ASP A 180 5.41 -22.38 0.11
C ASP A 180 6.52 -23.45 0.15
N LEU A 181 7.17 -23.65 1.31
CA LEU A 181 8.37 -24.48 1.44
C LEU A 181 8.22 -25.65 2.43
N GLY A 182 7.12 -25.78 3.16
CA GLY A 182 6.99 -26.76 4.26
C GLY A 182 7.23 -28.21 3.80
N ALA A 183 6.59 -28.65 2.72
CA ALA A 183 6.79 -29.99 2.16
C ALA A 183 8.22 -30.22 1.64
N TYR A 184 8.82 -29.18 1.05
CA TYR A 184 10.21 -29.22 0.58
C TYR A 184 11.19 -29.36 1.75
N LEU A 185 11.01 -28.58 2.81
CA LEU A 185 11.85 -28.65 4.02
C LEU A 185 11.70 -30.00 4.74
N ALA A 186 10.50 -30.55 4.81
CA ALA A 186 10.26 -31.86 5.45
C ALA A 186 11.05 -33.00 4.81
N THR A 187 11.31 -32.92 3.50
CA THR A 187 12.08 -33.93 2.74
C THR A 187 13.57 -33.60 2.63
N HIS A 188 13.95 -32.35 2.87
CA HIS A 188 15.34 -31.86 2.75
C HIS A 188 15.85 -31.31 4.08
N ALA A 189 16.15 -32.24 4.99
CA ALA A 189 16.51 -31.97 6.37
C ALA A 189 17.73 -31.01 6.51
N ASP A 190 18.64 -30.97 5.54
CA ASP A 190 19.83 -30.12 5.51
C ASP A 190 19.57 -28.67 5.07
N ARG A 191 18.33 -28.35 4.67
CA ARG A 191 17.93 -27.02 4.20
C ARG A 191 17.18 -26.25 5.28
N TYR A 192 17.35 -24.93 5.30
CA TYR A 192 16.61 -24.05 6.18
C TYR A 192 16.02 -22.83 5.46
N VAL A 193 15.15 -22.11 6.17
CA VAL A 193 14.64 -20.79 5.78
C VAL A 193 14.80 -19.81 6.93
N SER A 194 15.30 -18.61 6.63
CA SER A 194 15.38 -17.48 7.56
C SER A 194 14.14 -16.61 7.44
N ILE A 195 13.60 -16.17 8.58
CA ILE A 195 12.44 -15.27 8.68
C ILE A 195 12.86 -14.02 9.45
N ASN A 196 12.66 -12.85 8.82
CA ASN A 196 12.86 -11.55 9.44
C ASN A 196 11.79 -11.26 10.49
N LEU A 197 12.20 -10.85 11.68
CA LEU A 197 11.32 -10.45 12.78
C LEU A 197 11.62 -9.01 13.21
N SER A 198 10.55 -8.24 13.47
CA SER A 198 10.68 -6.95 14.13
C SER A 198 11.08 -7.12 15.60
N ALA A 199 11.68 -6.08 16.18
CA ALA A 199 11.99 -6.05 17.62
C ALA A 199 10.72 -6.32 18.47
N SER A 200 9.61 -5.66 18.13
CA SER A 200 8.34 -5.82 18.82
C SER A 200 7.80 -7.25 18.76
N ASP A 201 7.87 -7.90 17.59
CA ASP A 201 7.41 -9.27 17.41
C ASP A 201 8.26 -10.25 18.23
N PHE A 202 9.57 -10.06 18.18
CA PHE A 202 10.51 -10.91 18.89
C PHE A 202 10.26 -10.89 20.40
N HIS A 203 9.85 -9.75 20.97
CA HIS A 203 9.54 -9.64 22.39
C HIS A 203 8.32 -10.46 22.86
N THR A 204 7.51 -10.98 21.93
CA THR A 204 6.28 -11.71 22.27
C THR A 204 6.48 -13.23 22.24
N SER A 205 6.08 -13.91 23.31
CA SER A 205 6.15 -15.39 23.40
C SER A 205 5.19 -16.13 22.45
N ARG A 206 4.27 -15.40 21.79
CA ARG A 206 3.27 -15.96 20.88
C ARG A 206 3.90 -16.70 19.69
N LEU A 207 5.04 -16.21 19.20
CA LEU A 207 5.68 -16.71 17.98
C LEU A 207 6.17 -18.14 18.15
N ILE A 208 6.82 -18.46 19.27
CA ILE A 208 7.33 -19.82 19.52
C ILE A 208 6.18 -20.83 19.48
N ALA A 209 5.06 -20.55 20.14
CA ALA A 209 3.90 -21.43 20.16
C ALA A 209 3.31 -21.64 18.75
N ARG A 210 3.13 -20.54 18.00
CA ARG A 210 2.60 -20.59 16.63
C ARG A 210 3.52 -21.35 15.67
N ILE A 211 4.82 -21.12 15.75
CA ILE A 211 5.80 -21.75 14.85
C ILE A 211 5.96 -23.22 15.20
N ASN A 212 5.92 -23.59 16.49
CA ASN A 212 5.88 -25.00 16.92
C ASN A 212 4.68 -25.74 16.35
N GLN A 213 3.50 -25.11 16.34
CA GLN A 213 2.31 -25.70 15.71
C GLN A 213 2.52 -25.93 14.20
N LYS A 214 3.18 -24.99 13.51
CA LYS A 214 3.46 -25.10 12.07
C LYS A 214 4.54 -26.12 11.74
N THR A 215 5.62 -26.17 12.52
CA THR A 215 6.70 -27.16 12.35
C THR A 215 6.16 -28.56 12.53
N GLU A 216 5.29 -28.79 13.52
CA GLU A 216 4.58 -30.06 13.71
C GLU A 216 3.65 -30.38 12.52
N GLN A 217 2.80 -29.43 12.12
CA GLN A 217 1.85 -29.61 11.02
C GLN A 217 2.52 -30.00 9.69
N TYR A 218 3.69 -29.40 9.38
CA TYR A 218 4.40 -29.61 8.13
C TYR A 218 5.55 -30.62 8.24
N ALA A 219 5.76 -31.24 9.41
CA ALA A 219 6.90 -32.11 9.70
C ALA A 219 8.28 -31.46 9.40
N VAL A 220 8.39 -30.16 9.66
CA VAL A 220 9.64 -29.39 9.51
C VAL A 220 10.36 -29.37 10.86
N ARG A 221 11.67 -29.58 10.88
CA ARG A 221 12.44 -29.54 12.12
C ARG A 221 12.67 -28.08 12.55
N PRO A 222 12.63 -27.75 13.85
CA PRO A 222 12.91 -26.38 14.34
C PRO A 222 14.22 -25.80 13.81
N GLN A 223 15.27 -26.62 13.67
CA GLN A 223 16.59 -26.19 13.18
C GLN A 223 16.58 -25.73 11.70
N GLN A 224 15.50 -26.02 10.97
CA GLN A 224 15.29 -25.57 9.59
C GLN A 224 14.62 -24.20 9.52
N ILE A 225 14.20 -23.63 10.65
CA ILE A 225 13.67 -22.27 10.73
C ILE A 225 14.68 -21.42 11.52
N LYS A 226 15.09 -20.30 10.93
CA LYS A 226 15.97 -19.33 11.58
C LYS A 226 15.28 -17.99 11.67
N PHE A 227 15.59 -17.23 12.72
CA PHE A 227 15.05 -15.90 12.90
C PHE A 227 16.13 -14.86 12.75
N GLU A 228 15.86 -13.85 11.95
CA GLU A 228 16.75 -12.71 11.74
C GLU A 228 16.12 -11.50 12.42
N VAL A 229 16.88 -10.84 13.27
CA VAL A 229 16.40 -9.70 14.04
C VAL A 229 17.41 -8.58 13.86
N THR A 230 16.92 -7.38 13.56
CA THR A 230 17.80 -6.22 13.36
C THR A 230 18.55 -5.86 14.64
N GLU A 231 19.74 -5.29 14.46
CA GLU A 231 20.62 -4.85 15.55
C GLU A 231 19.91 -4.01 16.63
N HIS A 232 18.97 -3.14 16.22
CA HIS A 232 18.24 -2.24 17.12
C HIS A 232 17.34 -2.96 18.13
N ALA A 233 16.92 -4.20 17.83
CA ALA A 233 16.16 -5.00 18.78
C ALA A 233 16.97 -5.34 20.04
N PHE A 234 18.30 -5.29 19.97
CA PHE A 234 19.19 -5.71 21.04
C PHE A 234 19.69 -4.59 21.94
N LEU A 235 19.12 -3.38 21.84
CA LEU A 235 19.47 -2.26 22.72
C LEU A 235 19.20 -2.57 24.20
N ASP A 236 18.16 -3.35 24.50
CA ASP A 236 17.85 -3.84 25.85
C ASP A 236 18.22 -5.32 26.00
N VAL A 237 19.51 -5.56 26.22
CA VAL A 237 20.11 -6.90 26.33
C VAL A 237 19.47 -7.73 27.43
N GLU A 238 19.17 -7.10 28.58
CA GLU A 238 18.58 -7.79 29.73
C GLU A 238 17.20 -8.35 29.40
N LYS A 239 16.39 -7.61 28.64
CA LYS A 239 15.08 -8.09 28.15
C LYS A 239 15.21 -9.12 27.03
N MET A 240 16.22 -9.00 26.17
CA MET A 240 16.35 -9.87 24.98
C MET A 240 16.95 -11.23 25.26
N THR A 241 17.91 -11.31 26.18
CA THR A 241 18.60 -12.57 26.53
C THR A 241 17.64 -13.73 26.86
N PRO A 242 16.63 -13.58 27.75
CA PRO A 242 15.71 -14.68 28.06
C PRO A 242 14.85 -15.10 26.85
N ILE A 243 14.57 -14.18 25.94
CA ILE A 243 13.75 -14.43 24.76
C ILE A 243 14.54 -15.23 23.72
N ILE A 244 15.78 -14.80 23.42
CA ILE A 244 16.69 -15.55 22.56
C ILE A 244 16.88 -16.97 23.11
N LEU A 245 17.09 -17.09 24.43
CA LEU A 245 17.22 -18.39 25.08
C LEU A 245 15.97 -19.25 24.88
N ALA A 246 14.76 -18.69 24.96
CA ALA A 246 13.52 -19.43 24.71
C ALA A 246 13.43 -19.95 23.27
N PHE A 247 13.79 -19.14 22.27
CA PHE A 247 13.86 -19.59 20.87
C PHE A 247 14.86 -20.74 20.68
N ARG A 248 16.04 -20.61 21.29
CA ARG A 248 17.09 -21.64 21.22
C ARG A 248 16.71 -22.92 21.94
N GLN A 249 16.06 -22.83 23.10
CA GLN A 249 15.52 -23.98 23.82
C GLN A 249 14.41 -24.69 23.02
N ALA A 250 13.65 -23.95 22.21
CA ALA A 250 12.70 -24.52 21.27
C ALA A 250 13.36 -25.10 19.98
N GLY A 251 14.68 -24.97 19.84
CA GLY A 251 15.48 -25.56 18.76
C GLY A 251 15.69 -24.66 17.54
N TYR A 252 15.33 -23.38 17.62
CA TYR A 252 15.52 -22.39 16.55
C TYR A 252 16.87 -21.69 16.67
N GLU A 253 17.48 -21.35 15.54
CA GLU A 253 18.67 -20.48 15.51
C GLU A 253 18.26 -19.01 15.38
N VAL A 254 18.97 -18.13 16.10
CA VAL A 254 18.75 -16.68 16.04
C VAL A 254 19.98 -16.01 15.43
N ALA A 255 19.74 -15.17 14.43
CA ALA A 255 20.71 -14.36 13.74
C ALA A 255 20.50 -12.87 14.05
N ILE A 256 21.62 -12.15 14.16
CA ILE A 256 21.61 -10.68 14.18
C ILE A 256 21.79 -10.18 12.76
N ASP A 257 20.86 -9.33 12.34
CA ASP A 257 20.85 -8.67 11.03
C ASP A 257 21.36 -7.23 11.09
N ASP A 258 21.83 -6.71 9.96
CA ASP A 258 22.35 -5.34 9.80
C ASP A 258 23.46 -4.95 10.81
N PHE A 259 24.29 -5.91 11.22
CA PHE A 259 25.30 -5.66 12.25
C PHE A 259 26.37 -4.67 11.79
N GLY A 260 26.58 -3.61 12.58
CA GLY A 260 27.60 -2.58 12.35
C GLY A 260 27.08 -1.29 11.72
N ILE A 261 25.79 -1.22 11.40
CA ILE A 261 25.13 0.00 10.88
C ILE A 261 24.57 0.85 12.05
N GLY A 262 24.43 0.27 13.25
CA GLY A 262 23.81 0.88 14.42
C GLY A 262 24.74 1.14 15.62
N TYR A 263 24.12 1.36 16.78
CA TYR A 263 24.75 1.73 18.05
C TYR A 263 25.19 0.53 18.91
N SER A 264 25.41 -0.65 18.35
CA SER A 264 25.79 -1.81 19.15
C SER A 264 27.12 -1.61 19.84
N ASN A 265 27.02 -1.52 21.16
CA ASN A 265 28.16 -1.71 22.03
C ASN A 265 28.59 -3.18 21.88
N LEU A 266 29.72 -3.44 21.23
CA LEU A 266 30.33 -4.77 21.01
C LEU A 266 30.32 -5.66 22.28
N HIS A 267 30.33 -5.01 23.44
CA HIS A 267 30.16 -5.61 24.76
C HIS A 267 28.89 -6.48 24.90
N ASN A 268 27.78 -6.05 24.30
CA ASN A 268 26.45 -6.64 24.46
C ASN A 268 26.31 -7.96 23.69
N LEU A 269 27.04 -8.12 22.58
CA LEU A 269 26.92 -9.28 21.69
C LEU A 269 27.25 -10.59 22.41
N LYS A 270 28.25 -10.56 23.31
CA LYS A 270 28.64 -11.73 24.11
C LYS A 270 27.50 -12.23 25.01
N SER A 271 26.69 -11.31 25.52
CA SER A 271 25.61 -11.64 26.47
C SER A 271 24.36 -12.21 25.78
N LEU A 272 24.12 -11.84 24.52
CA LEU A 272 22.91 -12.20 23.77
C LEU A 272 22.84 -13.68 23.37
N ASN A 273 23.97 -14.40 23.37
CA ASN A 273 24.04 -15.84 23.10
C ASN A 273 23.29 -16.24 21.81
N VAL A 274 23.50 -15.46 20.74
CA VAL A 274 22.97 -15.71 19.38
C VAL A 274 23.79 -16.78 18.65
N ASP A 275 23.30 -17.26 17.51
CA ASP A 275 23.96 -18.34 16.74
C ASP A 275 24.67 -17.81 15.47
N ILE A 276 24.15 -16.74 14.88
CA ILE A 276 24.57 -16.23 13.58
C ILE A 276 24.73 -14.70 13.61
N LEU A 277 25.74 -14.19 12.92
CA LEU A 277 25.93 -12.77 12.65
C LEU A 277 25.94 -12.52 11.13
N LYS A 278 25.04 -11.66 10.66
CA LYS A 278 24.98 -11.22 9.27
C LYS A 278 25.84 -9.96 9.09
N ILE A 279 26.71 -9.98 8.09
CA ILE A 279 27.60 -8.87 7.73
C ILE A 279 26.91 -8.12 6.60
N ASP A 280 26.49 -6.89 6.90
CA ASP A 280 25.73 -6.05 5.97
C ASP A 280 26.47 -5.80 4.64
N LYS A 281 25.66 -5.62 3.59
CA LYS A 281 26.10 -5.35 2.23
C LYS A 281 27.07 -4.17 2.14
N SER A 282 26.86 -3.10 2.90
CA SER A 282 27.70 -1.90 2.82
C SER A 282 29.17 -2.20 3.16
N PHE A 283 29.42 -3.15 4.06
CA PHE A 283 30.79 -3.61 4.36
C PHE A 283 31.35 -4.48 3.23
N VAL A 284 30.53 -5.34 2.64
CA VAL A 284 30.93 -6.25 1.54
C VAL A 284 31.24 -5.49 0.24
N GLU A 285 30.48 -4.44 -0.08
CA GLU A 285 30.70 -3.59 -1.26
C GLU A 285 32.09 -2.94 -1.27
N THR A 286 32.63 -2.62 -0.10
CA THR A 286 33.88 -1.87 0.03
C THR A 286 35.14 -2.73 0.07
N LEU A 287 35.01 -4.07 0.09
CA LEU A 287 36.13 -5.01 0.26
C LEU A 287 37.21 -4.90 -0.81
N THR A 288 36.84 -4.51 -2.04
CA THR A 288 37.72 -4.50 -3.22
C THR A 288 38.12 -3.09 -3.66
N THR A 289 37.50 -2.05 -3.10
CA THR A 289 37.64 -0.66 -3.59
C THR A 289 38.36 0.27 -2.59
N HIS A 290 38.23 0.05 -1.28
CA HIS A 290 38.76 0.97 -0.26
C HIS A 290 39.65 0.29 0.79
N LYS A 291 40.87 0.82 0.98
CA LYS A 291 41.87 0.26 1.93
C LYS A 291 41.48 0.36 3.42
N THR A 292 40.46 1.12 3.80
CA THR A 292 40.10 1.28 5.22
C THR A 292 38.84 0.50 5.59
N SER A 293 37.86 0.40 4.68
CA SER A 293 36.57 -0.21 4.99
C SER A 293 36.63 -1.73 5.17
N HIS A 294 37.56 -2.42 4.49
CA HIS A 294 37.76 -3.85 4.70
C HIS A 294 38.25 -4.20 6.12
N LEU A 295 38.88 -3.26 6.84
CA LEU A 295 39.32 -3.47 8.23
C LEU A 295 38.12 -3.67 9.17
N ILE A 296 37.01 -2.96 8.93
CA ILE A 296 35.79 -3.12 9.75
C ILE A 296 35.21 -4.51 9.52
N ALA A 297 35.09 -4.94 8.26
CA ALA A 297 34.63 -6.28 7.93
C ALA A 297 35.52 -7.37 8.55
N GLU A 298 36.85 -7.19 8.54
CA GLU A 298 37.80 -8.09 9.22
C GLU A 298 37.53 -8.18 10.72
N HIS A 299 37.41 -7.04 11.41
CA HIS A 299 37.13 -7.03 12.84
C HIS A 299 35.78 -7.65 13.20
N ILE A 300 34.75 -7.47 12.38
CA ILE A 300 33.45 -8.12 12.56
C ILE A 300 33.60 -9.65 12.45
N ILE A 301 34.36 -10.13 11.45
CA ILE A 301 34.61 -11.57 11.26
C ILE A 301 35.40 -12.14 12.45
N GLU A 302 36.47 -11.47 12.87
CA GLU A 302 37.29 -11.87 14.03
C GLU A 302 36.46 -11.93 15.31
N LEU A 303 35.61 -10.94 15.54
CA LEU A 303 34.68 -10.90 16.67
C LEU A 303 33.74 -12.11 16.62
N ALA A 304 33.08 -12.34 15.49
CA ALA A 304 32.16 -13.46 15.33
C ALA A 304 32.86 -14.80 15.61
N HIS A 305 34.09 -14.98 15.12
CA HIS A 305 34.90 -16.17 15.42
C HIS A 305 35.24 -16.28 16.90
N SER A 306 35.65 -15.18 17.55
CA SER A 306 35.98 -15.18 18.99
C SER A 306 34.78 -15.54 19.87
N LEU A 307 33.56 -15.28 19.40
CA LEU A 307 32.31 -15.61 20.06
C LEU A 307 31.71 -16.94 19.61
N GLY A 308 32.35 -17.66 18.68
CA GLY A 308 31.87 -18.94 18.15
C GLY A 308 30.63 -18.82 17.26
N LEU A 309 30.34 -17.63 16.72
CA LEU A 309 29.19 -17.36 15.87
C LEU A 309 29.46 -17.81 14.42
N LYS A 310 28.40 -18.27 13.75
CA LYS A 310 28.43 -18.45 12.29
C LYS A 310 28.27 -17.08 11.62
N THR A 311 28.90 -16.88 10.47
CA THR A 311 28.77 -15.62 9.72
C THR A 311 28.10 -15.83 8.37
N ILE A 312 27.21 -14.90 8.01
CA ILE A 312 26.61 -14.77 6.68
C ILE A 312 27.05 -13.42 6.12
N ALA A 313 27.73 -13.39 4.98
CA ALA A 313 28.03 -12.13 4.29
C ALA A 313 26.96 -11.80 3.25
N GLU A 314 26.45 -10.58 3.28
CA GLU A 314 25.37 -10.12 2.42
C GLU A 314 25.84 -9.30 1.23
N GLY A 315 25.00 -9.24 0.19
CA GLY A 315 25.26 -8.39 -0.97
C GLY A 315 26.53 -8.75 -1.73
N VAL A 316 26.92 -10.02 -1.74
CA VAL A 316 28.05 -10.51 -2.55
C VAL A 316 27.69 -10.44 -4.04
N GLU A 317 28.48 -9.69 -4.80
CA GLU A 317 28.25 -9.39 -6.23
C GLU A 317 29.40 -9.86 -7.13
N THR A 318 30.63 -10.04 -6.61
CA THR A 318 31.80 -10.45 -7.41
C THR A 318 32.54 -11.68 -6.86
N GLU A 319 33.27 -12.37 -7.74
CA GLU A 319 34.11 -13.52 -7.36
C GLU A 319 35.27 -13.07 -6.44
N GLU A 320 35.80 -11.86 -6.58
CA GLU A 320 36.85 -11.38 -5.68
C GLU A 320 36.34 -11.23 -4.24
N GLN A 321 35.10 -10.75 -4.06
CA GLN A 321 34.46 -10.68 -2.74
C GLN A 321 34.32 -12.08 -2.12
N VAL A 322 33.83 -13.07 -2.89
CA VAL A 322 33.74 -14.47 -2.43
C VAL A 322 35.11 -14.98 -1.98
N ASN A 323 36.14 -14.79 -2.78
CA ASN A 323 37.49 -15.24 -2.46
C ASN A 323 38.07 -14.54 -1.23
N TRP A 324 37.79 -13.25 -1.05
CA TRP A 324 38.21 -12.48 0.11
C TRP A 324 37.55 -13.00 1.40
N LEU A 325 36.24 -13.24 1.36
CA LEU A 325 35.43 -13.73 2.48
C LEU A 325 35.82 -15.17 2.85
N ARG A 326 36.07 -16.03 1.85
CA ARG A 326 36.50 -17.42 2.02
C ARG A 326 37.82 -17.52 2.77
N LYS A 327 38.81 -16.70 2.40
CA LYS A 327 40.13 -16.66 3.05
C LYS A 327 40.05 -16.26 4.53
N ARG A 328 39.03 -15.51 4.91
CA ARG A 328 38.78 -15.04 6.28
C ARG A 328 37.81 -15.91 7.05
N GLY A 329 37.43 -17.07 6.52
CA GLY A 329 36.61 -18.04 7.25
C GLY A 329 35.17 -17.60 7.48
N VAL A 330 34.62 -16.73 6.62
CA VAL A 330 33.18 -16.53 6.54
C VAL A 330 32.52 -17.87 6.19
N ARG A 331 31.38 -18.19 6.81
CA ARG A 331 30.76 -19.51 6.63
C ARG A 331 29.79 -19.54 5.45
N TYR A 332 28.95 -18.52 5.35
CA TYR A 332 27.87 -18.44 4.37
C TYR A 332 27.87 -17.11 3.62
N CYS A 333 27.30 -17.09 2.43
CA CYS A 333 27.12 -15.88 1.63
C CYS A 333 25.74 -15.82 0.99
N GLN A 334 25.24 -14.60 0.83
CA GLN A 334 24.09 -14.30 -0.01
C GLN A 334 24.36 -13.07 -0.87
N GLY A 335 23.82 -13.04 -2.08
CA GLY A 335 24.01 -11.91 -2.98
C GLY A 335 23.79 -12.26 -4.45
N TRP A 336 23.77 -11.22 -5.28
CA TRP A 336 23.42 -11.34 -6.70
C TRP A 336 24.47 -12.08 -7.53
N PHE A 337 25.69 -12.26 -7.01
CA PHE A 337 26.67 -13.17 -7.59
C PHE A 337 26.12 -14.59 -7.74
N PHE A 338 25.30 -15.04 -6.78
CA PHE A 338 24.70 -16.37 -6.79
C PHE A 338 23.32 -16.35 -7.43
N ALA A 339 22.41 -15.58 -6.85
CA ALA A 339 21.05 -15.42 -7.34
C ALA A 339 20.34 -14.24 -6.64
N LYS A 340 19.41 -13.61 -7.35
CA LYS A 340 18.44 -12.69 -6.74
C LYS A 340 17.35 -13.47 -6.02
N ALA A 341 16.65 -12.81 -5.09
CA ALA A 341 15.44 -13.36 -4.49
C ALA A 341 14.43 -13.75 -5.57
N MET A 342 13.82 -14.93 -5.45
CA MET A 342 12.94 -15.48 -6.49
C MET A 342 11.66 -16.12 -5.90
N PRO A 343 10.57 -16.23 -6.68
CA PRO A 343 9.34 -16.88 -6.20
C PRO A 343 9.58 -18.34 -5.78
N PRO A 344 8.77 -18.90 -4.86
CA PRO A 344 9.01 -20.21 -4.26
C PRO A 344 9.16 -21.36 -5.25
N GLN A 345 8.33 -21.42 -6.29
CA GLN A 345 8.44 -22.46 -7.32
C GLN A 345 9.76 -22.38 -8.09
N VAL A 346 10.20 -21.15 -8.42
CA VAL A 346 11.47 -20.92 -9.10
C VAL A 346 12.63 -21.26 -8.18
N PHE A 347 12.53 -20.93 -6.88
CA PHE A 347 13.53 -21.29 -5.88
C PHE A 347 13.71 -22.79 -5.76
N MET A 348 12.63 -23.57 -5.61
CA MET A 348 12.72 -25.03 -5.51
C MET A 348 13.32 -25.65 -6.78
N GLN A 349 12.92 -25.17 -7.97
CA GLN A 349 13.53 -25.63 -9.23
C GLN A 349 15.03 -25.28 -9.32
N TRP A 350 15.40 -24.06 -8.92
CA TRP A 350 16.80 -23.63 -8.89
C TRP A 350 17.64 -24.48 -7.93
N MET A 351 17.06 -24.89 -6.79
CA MET A 351 17.69 -25.81 -5.84
C MET A 351 17.93 -27.21 -6.42
N GLU A 352 16.98 -27.72 -7.20
CA GLU A 352 17.04 -29.05 -7.83
C GLU A 352 18.00 -29.10 -9.04
N GLN A 353 18.24 -27.97 -9.70
CA GLN A 353 19.16 -27.86 -10.85
C GLN A 353 20.64 -27.74 -10.44
N LEU A 354 20.93 -27.60 -9.15
CA LEU A 354 22.29 -27.46 -8.63
C LEU A 354 23.19 -28.74 -8.59
N PRO A 355 22.77 -29.97 -8.92
CA PRO A 355 23.71 -31.08 -9.08
C PRO A 355 24.21 -31.17 -10.53
N ALA A 356 24.90 -30.12 -11.04
CA ALA A 356 25.66 -30.18 -12.31
C ALA A 356 26.59 -28.97 -12.57
N ARG A 357 27.08 -28.23 -11.56
CA ARG A 357 28.23 -27.31 -11.77
C ARG A 357 29.56 -28.01 -11.55
N GLU A 358 29.72 -29.20 -12.14
CA GLU A 358 31.02 -29.58 -12.71
C GLU A 358 31.05 -29.02 -14.14
N LEU A 359 32.09 -28.24 -14.45
CA LEU A 359 32.52 -27.94 -15.82
C LEU A 359 31.56 -27.10 -16.69
N THR A 360 31.38 -25.83 -16.35
CA THR A 360 31.42 -24.74 -17.36
C THR A 360 31.80 -23.44 -16.65
N ARG A 361 33.02 -23.44 -16.11
CA ARG A 361 33.82 -22.20 -16.09
C ARG A 361 34.18 -21.92 -17.55
N GLY A 362 33.74 -20.77 -18.06
CA GLY A 362 34.12 -20.25 -19.38
C GLY A 362 32.95 -20.14 -20.35
N GLN A 363 32.29 -18.98 -20.33
CA GLN A 363 32.28 -18.03 -21.44
C GLN A 363 31.92 -16.63 -20.94
#